data_AF-A0A2U8FSP4-F1
#
_entry.id   AF-A0A2U8FSP4-F1
#
_cell.length_a   1.000
_cell.length_b   1.000
_cell.length_c   1.000
_cell.angle_alpha   90.00
_cell.angle_beta   90.00
_cell.angle_gamma   90.00
#
_symmetry.space_group_name_H-M   'P 1'
#
loop_
_entity.id
_entity.type
_entity.pdbx_description
1 polymer ?
#
loop_
_entity_poly.entity_id
_entity_poly.type
_entity_poly.pdbx_seq_one_letter_code
_entity_poly.pdbx_strand_id
1 'polypeptide(L)'
;MRLFAWGFAAFLALLWTAGAWMGAALTDWASAVLQSGDLTVEEVRRMPLPEMPEWLRRWADFFGLPAWRDAMVAALTVAQRHLPMLGEALAWLVPLIWVMWGVGLALLIAGTAGLLRLMGRHRRA
;
A
#
# COMPACT_ATOMS: atom_id res chain seq x y z
N MET A 1 11.74 -9.17 26.43
CA MET A 1 10.52 -8.33 26.26
C MET A 1 10.79 -7.08 25.42
N ARG A 2 11.71 -6.18 25.81
CA ARG A 2 12.04 -4.98 25.01
C ARG A 2 12.48 -5.28 23.56
N LEU A 3 13.41 -6.22 23.38
CA LEU A 3 13.90 -6.59 22.05
C LEU A 3 12.78 -7.17 21.17
N PHE A 4 11.90 -7.99 21.75
CA PHE A 4 10.76 -8.56 21.05
C PHE A 4 9.74 -7.49 20.63
N ALA A 5 9.42 -6.54 21.51
CA ALA A 5 8.52 -5.44 21.18
C ALA A 5 9.06 -4.57 20.04
N TRP A 6 10.35 -4.25 20.06
CA TRP A 6 11.00 -3.52 18.97
C TRP A 6 11.10 -4.34 17.68
N GLY A 7 11.36 -5.64 17.77
CA GLY A 7 11.38 -6.54 16.61
C GLY A 7 10.03 -6.62 15.92
N PHE A 8 8.94 -6.77 16.70
CA PHE A 8 7.58 -6.78 16.16
C PHE A 8 7.21 -5.41 15.57
N ALA A 9 7.56 -4.31 16.24
CA ALA A 9 7.36 -2.97 15.72
C ALA A 9 8.13 -2.73 14.40
N ALA A 10 9.38 -3.18 14.31
CA ALA A 10 10.18 -3.10 13.09
C ALA A 10 9.56 -3.90 11.95
N PHE A 11 9.06 -5.11 12.24
CA PHE A 11 8.34 -5.92 11.24
C PHE A 11 7.08 -5.21 10.73
N LEU A 12 6.25 -4.66 11.62
CA LEU A 12 5.08 -3.89 11.22
C LEU A 12 5.46 -2.63 10.45
N ALA A 13 6.54 -1.95 10.82
CA ALA A 13 7.04 -0.78 10.10
C ALA A 13 7.50 -1.13 8.67
N LEU A 14 8.13 -2.29 8.48
CA LEU A 14 8.49 -2.79 7.15
C LEU A 14 7.24 -3.07 6.31
N LEU A 15 6.25 -3.76 6.88
CA LEU A 15 5.00 -4.06 6.19
C LEU A 15 4.24 -2.77 5.82
N TRP A 16 4.18 -1.82 6.74
CA TRP A 16 3.59 -0.49 6.52
C TRP A 16 4.31 0.28 5.41
N THR A 17 5.64 0.26 5.42
CA THR A 17 6.46 0.93 4.40
C THR A 17 6.31 0.29 3.03
N ALA A 18 6.26 -1.05 2.96
CA ALA A 18 5.98 -1.77 1.73
C ALA A 18 4.59 -1.44 1.17
N GLY A 19 3.58 -1.33 2.04
CA GLY A 19 2.23 -0.91 1.67
C GLY A 19 2.18 0.51 1.10
N ALA A 20 2.82 1.48 1.77
CA ALA A 20 2.90 2.86 1.28
C ALA A 20 3.66 2.96 -0.04
N TRP A 21 4.80 2.27 -0.17
CA TRP A 21 5.58 2.23 -1.40
C TRP A 21 4.78 1.64 -2.56
N MET A 22 4.10 0.51 -2.33
CA MET A 22 3.23 -0.11 -3.33
C MET A 22 2.10 0.84 -3.74
N GLY A 23 1.43 1.48 -2.78
CA GLY A 23 0.37 2.45 -3.05
C GLY A 23 0.85 3.65 -3.87
N ALA A 24 2.03 4.18 -3.56
CA ALA A 24 2.64 5.28 -4.32
C ALA A 24 3.01 4.83 -5.75
N ALA A 25 3.66 3.68 -5.90
CA ALA A 25 4.03 3.13 -7.21
C ALA A 25 2.81 2.86 -8.10
N LEU A 26 1.72 2.31 -7.53
CA LEU A 26 0.48 2.07 -8.25
C LEU A 26 -0.21 3.37 -8.67
N THR A 27 -0.18 4.38 -7.82
CA THR A 27 -0.76 5.71 -8.12
C THR A 27 0.01 6.40 -9.24
N ASP A 28 1.34 6.36 -9.17
CA ASP A 28 2.22 6.96 -10.17
C ASP A 28 2.05 6.26 -11.53
N TRP A 29 2.03 4.92 -11.53
CA TRP A 29 1.72 4.12 -12.71
C TRP A 29 0.33 4.44 -13.28
N ALA A 30 -0.70 4.51 -12.45
CA ALA A 30 -2.06 4.80 -12.90
C ALA A 30 -2.15 6.22 -13.51
N SER A 31 -1.48 7.20 -12.92
CA SER A 31 -1.40 8.57 -13.45
C SER A 31 -0.74 8.59 -14.84
N ALA A 32 0.38 7.88 -15.00
CA ALA A 32 1.08 7.78 -16.29
C ALA A 32 0.21 7.11 -17.37
N VAL A 33 -0.50 6.03 -17.03
CA VAL A 33 -1.45 5.35 -17.93
C VAL A 33 -2.59 6.28 -18.35
N LEU A 34 -3.16 7.01 -17.41
CA LEU A 34 -4.28 7.92 -17.65
C LEU A 34 -3.88 9.15 -18.49
N GLN A 35 -2.64 9.64 -18.35
CA GLN A 35 -2.13 10.79 -19.11
C GLN A 35 -1.64 10.43 -20.51
N SER A 36 -1.01 9.27 -20.68
CA SER A 36 -0.52 8.81 -21.98
C SER A 36 -1.65 8.38 -22.91
N GLY A 37 -2.72 7.80 -22.37
CA GLY A 37 -3.79 7.20 -23.18
C GLY A 37 -3.37 5.95 -23.95
N ASP A 38 -2.10 5.53 -23.83
CA ASP A 38 -1.49 4.40 -24.55
C ASP A 38 -1.99 3.03 -24.06
N LEU A 39 -2.48 2.97 -22.82
CA LEU A 39 -2.99 1.75 -22.21
C LEU A 39 -4.47 1.93 -21.85
N THR A 40 -5.33 1.23 -22.57
CA THR A 40 -6.75 1.13 -22.27
C THR A 40 -7.00 0.18 -21.10
N VAL A 41 -8.10 0.41 -20.39
CA VAL A 41 -8.56 -0.50 -19.30
C VAL A 41 -8.69 -1.94 -19.78
N GLU A 42 -9.07 -2.13 -21.04
CA GLU A 42 -9.26 -3.44 -21.65
C GLU A 42 -7.92 -4.16 -21.90
N GLU A 43 -6.84 -3.43 -22.21
CA GLU A 43 -5.49 -3.99 -22.31
C GLU A 43 -4.95 -4.42 -20.95
N VAL A 44 -5.17 -3.61 -19.90
CA VAL A 44 -4.82 -3.97 -18.51
C VAL A 44 -5.55 -5.23 -18.07
N ARG A 45 -6.83 -5.37 -18.43
CA ARG A 45 -7.63 -6.56 -18.12
C ARG A 45 -7.09 -7.83 -18.79
N ARG A 46 -6.53 -7.70 -20.00
CA ARG A 46 -5.99 -8.81 -20.79
C ARG A 46 -4.55 -9.16 -20.45
N MET A 47 -3.84 -8.33 -19.68
CA MET A 47 -2.47 -8.64 -19.26
C MET A 47 -2.46 -9.97 -18.47
N PRO A 48 -1.62 -10.94 -18.91
CA PRO A 48 -1.46 -12.18 -18.17
C PRO A 48 -0.82 -11.87 -16.82
N LEU A 49 -1.32 -12.54 -15.77
CA LEU A 49 -0.63 -12.53 -14.49
C LEU A 49 0.75 -13.19 -14.67
N PRO A 50 1.81 -12.68 -14.00
CA PRO A 50 3.13 -13.29 -14.07
C PRO A 50 3.06 -14.77 -13.71
N GLU A 51 3.85 -15.61 -14.36
CA GLU A 51 3.93 -17.02 -13.97
C GLU A 51 4.50 -17.12 -12.55
N MET A 52 3.65 -17.55 -11.61
CA MET A 52 4.02 -17.70 -10.21
C MET A 52 4.39 -19.16 -9.91
N PRO A 53 5.46 -19.40 -9.12
CA PRO A 53 5.74 -20.71 -8.56
C PRO A 53 4.53 -21.26 -7.79
N GLU A 54 4.32 -22.58 -7.80
CA GLU A 54 3.14 -23.19 -7.18
C GLU A 54 2.95 -22.83 -5.70
N TRP A 55 4.05 -22.71 -4.94
CA TRP A 55 3.97 -22.36 -3.52
C TRP A 55 3.38 -20.96 -3.32
N LEU A 56 3.59 -20.04 -4.27
CA LEU A 56 3.06 -18.68 -4.24
C LEU A 56 1.64 -18.63 -4.81
N ARG A 57 1.31 -19.49 -5.77
CA ARG A 57 -0.01 -19.56 -6.41
C ARG A 57 -1.13 -19.78 -5.39
N ARG A 58 -0.93 -20.68 -4.41
CA ARG A 58 -1.91 -20.92 -3.34
C ARG A 58 -2.18 -19.67 -2.49
N TRP A 59 -1.15 -18.89 -2.21
CA TRP A 59 -1.28 -17.62 -1.50
C TRP A 59 -1.96 -16.57 -2.38
N ALA A 60 -1.61 -16.52 -3.66
CA ALA A 60 -2.23 -15.61 -4.61
C ALA A 60 -3.74 -15.82 -4.73
N ASP A 61 -4.18 -17.07 -4.84
CA ASP A 61 -5.59 -17.42 -4.89
C ASP A 61 -6.29 -17.11 -3.56
N PHE A 62 -5.64 -17.40 -2.42
CA PHE A 62 -6.17 -17.08 -1.09
C PHE A 62 -6.35 -15.57 -0.85
N PHE A 63 -5.39 -14.76 -1.31
CA PHE A 63 -5.49 -13.29 -1.23
C PHE A 63 -6.31 -12.67 -2.38
N GLY A 64 -6.85 -13.49 -3.28
CA GLY A 64 -7.74 -13.04 -4.35
C GLY A 64 -7.05 -12.16 -5.38
N LEU A 65 -5.85 -12.51 -5.82
CA LEU A 65 -5.11 -11.77 -6.87
C LEU A 65 -5.94 -11.47 -8.14
N PRO A 66 -6.81 -12.39 -8.61
CA PRO A 66 -7.75 -12.07 -9.70
C PRO A 66 -8.76 -10.97 -9.33
N ALA A 67 -9.29 -11.00 -8.11
CA ALA A 67 -10.22 -9.98 -7.61
C ALA A 67 -9.54 -8.61 -7.44
N TRP A 68 -8.25 -8.59 -7.07
CA TRP A 68 -7.43 -7.38 -7.07
C TRP A 68 -7.31 -6.77 -8.47
N ARG A 69 -7.03 -7.59 -9.50
CA ARG A 69 -7.00 -7.10 -10.89
C ARG A 69 -8.34 -6.51 -11.30
N ASP A 70 -9.45 -7.16 -10.99
CA ASP A 70 -10.79 -6.66 -11.31
C ASP A 70 -11.12 -5.35 -10.57
N ALA A 71 -10.69 -5.22 -9.31
CA ALA A 71 -10.82 -3.99 -8.54
C ALA A 71 -9.99 -2.85 -9.15
N MET A 72 -8.76 -3.12 -9.60
CA MET A 72 -7.93 -2.13 -10.29
C MET A 72 -8.56 -1.68 -11.62
N VAL A 73 -9.08 -2.63 -12.41
CA VAL A 73 -9.80 -2.35 -13.66
C VAL A 73 -11.03 -1.47 -13.40
N ALA A 74 -11.80 -1.78 -12.35
CA ALA A 74 -12.96 -0.97 -11.96
C ALA A 74 -12.54 0.45 -11.53
N ALA A 75 -11.48 0.59 -10.72
CA ALA A 75 -10.97 1.88 -10.29
C ALA A 75 -10.49 2.72 -11.47
N LEU A 76 -9.74 2.14 -12.41
CA LEU A 76 -9.28 2.82 -13.63
C LEU A 76 -10.45 3.25 -14.52
N THR A 77 -11.49 2.43 -14.64
CA THR A 77 -12.71 2.77 -15.40
C THR A 77 -13.41 4.00 -14.83
N VAL A 78 -13.54 4.06 -13.50
CA VAL A 78 -14.12 5.21 -12.80
C VAL A 78 -13.22 6.44 -12.97
N ALA A 79 -11.91 6.29 -12.80
CA ALA A 79 -10.94 7.37 -12.98
C ALA A 79 -10.98 7.94 -14.40
N GLN A 80 -11.09 7.09 -15.43
CA GLN A 80 -11.20 7.55 -16.82
C GLN A 80 -12.46 8.38 -17.08
N ARG A 81 -13.59 8.06 -16.44
CA ARG A 81 -14.82 8.86 -16.57
C ARG A 81 -14.72 10.25 -15.93
N HIS A 82 -13.85 10.41 -14.93
CA HIS A 82 -13.69 11.65 -14.17
C HIS A 82 -12.34 12.34 -14.36
N LEU A 83 -11.53 11.86 -15.31
CA LEU A 83 -10.21 12.35 -15.72
C LEU A 83 -10.07 13.88 -15.73
N PRO A 84 -10.97 14.66 -16.39
CA PRO A 84 -10.80 16.12 -16.47
C PRO A 84 -10.93 16.84 -15.11
N MET A 85 -11.58 16.23 -14.11
CA MET A 85 -11.64 16.76 -12.74
C MET A 85 -10.52 16.20 -11.84
N LEU A 86 -9.90 15.08 -12.21
CA LEU A 86 -8.96 14.34 -11.36
C LEU A 86 -7.48 14.69 -11.58
N GLY A 87 -7.15 15.43 -12.65
CA GLY A 87 -5.74 15.73 -13.01
C GLY A 87 -4.92 16.33 -11.86
N GLU A 88 -5.45 17.37 -11.19
CA GLU A 88 -4.76 17.96 -10.02
C GLU A 88 -4.85 17.07 -8.77
N ALA A 89 -5.97 16.38 -8.56
CA ALA A 89 -6.14 15.51 -7.39
C ALA A 89 -5.16 14.32 -7.41
N LEU A 90 -4.91 13.74 -8.58
CA LEU A 90 -3.95 12.63 -8.79
C LEU A 90 -2.51 13.03 -8.44
N ALA A 91 -2.11 14.27 -8.72
CA ALA A 91 -0.78 14.77 -8.39
C ALA A 91 -0.52 14.84 -6.87
N TRP A 92 -1.57 15.03 -6.07
CA TRP A 92 -1.48 15.09 -4.61
C TRP A 92 -1.55 13.74 -3.90
N LEU A 93 -2.02 12.69 -4.58
CA LEU A 93 -2.16 11.37 -3.97
C LEU A 93 -0.81 10.79 -3.53
N VAL A 94 0.24 10.89 -4.36
CA VAL A 94 1.58 10.37 -3.99
C VAL A 94 2.16 11.10 -2.77
N PRO A 95 2.22 12.45 -2.73
CA PRO A 95 2.61 13.17 -1.52
C PRO A 95 1.76 12.80 -0.29
N LEU A 96 0.45 12.66 -0.45
CA LEU A 96 -0.45 12.32 0.66
C LEU A 96 -0.17 10.91 1.22
N ILE A 97 0.14 9.94 0.35
CA ILE A 97 0.55 8.59 0.77
C ILE A 97 1.82 8.66 1.63
N TRP A 98 2.81 9.48 1.24
CA TRP A 98 4.02 9.66 2.03
C TRP A 98 3.79 10.39 3.35
N VAL A 99 2.89 11.37 3.39
CA VAL A 99 2.46 12.02 4.64
C VAL A 99 1.80 10.99 5.57
N MET A 100 0.86 10.21 5.05
CA MET A 100 0.18 9.15 5.81
C MET A 100 1.17 8.10 6.31
N TRP A 101 2.14 7.71 5.48
CA TRP A 101 3.22 6.82 5.85
C TRP A 101 4.01 7.37 7.05
N GLY A 102 4.42 8.64 6.99
CA GLY A 102 5.20 9.30 8.04
C GLY A 102 4.44 9.38 9.36
N VAL A 103 3.15 9.72 9.32
CA VAL A 103 2.28 9.71 10.51
C VAL A 103 2.15 8.30 11.08
N GLY A 104 1.87 7.31 10.24
CA GLY A 104 1.75 5.91 10.67
C GLY A 104 3.02 5.40 11.34
N LEU A 105 4.20 5.69 10.75
CA LEU A 105 5.48 5.30 11.31
C LEU A 105 5.77 6.01 12.64
N ALA A 106 5.48 7.31 12.74
CA ALA A 106 5.65 8.08 13.97
C ALA A 106 4.77 7.52 15.11
N LEU A 107 3.51 7.21 14.82
CA LEU A 107 2.59 6.58 15.79
C LEU A 107 3.09 5.21 16.24
N LEU A 108 3.63 4.40 15.33
CA LEU A 108 4.14 3.07 15.64
C LEU A 108 5.35 3.13 16.57
N ILE A 109 6.28 4.05 16.31
CA ILE A 109 7.46 4.30 17.16
C ILE A 109 7.01 4.85 18.53
N ALA A 110 6.18 5.88 18.55
CA ALA A 110 5.69 6.51 19.77
C ALA A 110 4.90 5.54 20.64
N GLY A 111 4.02 4.74 20.04
CA GLY A 111 3.23 3.71 20.71
C GLY A 111 4.13 2.63 21.32
N THR A 112 5.12 2.13 20.57
CA THR A 112 6.08 1.13 21.07
C THR A 112 6.90 1.67 22.24
N ALA A 113 7.42 2.90 22.12
CA ALA A 113 8.19 3.55 23.18
C ALA A 113 7.33 3.81 24.43
N GLY A 114 6.08 4.26 24.25
CA GLY A 114 5.13 4.51 25.33
C GLY A 114 4.77 3.23 26.10
N LEU A 115 4.47 2.15 25.37
CA LEU A 115 4.17 0.84 25.95
C LEU A 115 5.33 0.32 26.82
N LEU A 116 6.56 0.40 26.29
CA LEU A 116 7.75 -0.01 27.01
C LEU A 116 8.05 0.85 28.24
N ARG A 117 7.73 2.16 28.19
CA ARG A 117 7.88 3.08 29.32
C ARG A 117 6.88 2.74 30.44
N LEU A 118 5.61 2.48 30.09
CA LEU A 118 4.56 2.10 31.05
C LEU A 118 4.87 0.77 31.74
N MET A 119 5.29 -0.25 30.97
CA MET A 119 5.70 -1.55 31.51
C MET A 119 6.91 -1.43 32.44
N GLY A 120 7.87 -0.53 32.13
CA GLY A 120 9.02 -0.26 32.99
C GLY A 120 8.66 0.43 34.30
N ARG A 121 7.56 1.20 34.33
CA ARG A 121 7.08 1.89 35.53
C ARG A 121 6.39 0.94 36.51
N HIS A 122 5.54 0.04 36.02
CA HIS A 122 4.85 -0.95 36.87
C HIS A 122 5.76 -2.01 37.47
N ARG A 123 6.98 -2.18 36.96
CA ARG A 123 7.96 -3.14 37.48
C ARG A 123 8.84 -2.56 38.60
N ARG A 124 8.71 -1.26 38.92
CA ARG A 124 9.47 -0.54 39.96
C ARG A 124 8.60 -0.10 41.14
N ALA A 125 7.29 -0.31 41.08
CA ALA A 125 6.34 -0.14 42.18
C ALA A 125 6.04 -1.53 42.76
#